data_AF-A0A5C3NLS1-F1
#
_entry.id   AF-A0A5C3NLS1-F1
#
_cell.length_a   1.000
_cell.length_b   1.000
_cell.length_c   1.000
_cell.angle_alpha   90.00
_cell.angle_beta   90.00
_cell.angle_gamma   90.00
#
_symmetry.space_group_name_H-M   'P 1'
#
loop_
_entity.id
_entity.type
_entity.pdbx_description
1 polymer ?
#
loop_
_entity_poly.entity_id
_entity_poly.type
_entity_poly.pdbx_seq_one_letter_code
_entity_poly.pdbx_strand_id
1 'polypeptide(L)'
;MAEPQAMYATDEYGRPFIILREQARKTRSHGVEAMKSHILAARTVANIIRTSLGPRGLDKILISPDGEITVTNDGATILSQMQVDHQIAKLLVQLSKSQDDEIGDGTTGVVGEFPFLRLLLGSDGPLAIVRT
;
A
#
# COMPACT_ATOMS: atom_id res chain seq x y z
N MET A 1 -18.95 -17.54 7.65
CA MET A 1 -19.65 -16.49 6.88
C MET A 1 -20.53 -15.76 7.87
N ALA A 2 -20.35 -14.45 8.07
CA ALA A 2 -21.14 -13.68 9.03
C ALA A 2 -22.37 -13.08 8.32
N GLU A 3 -23.57 -13.30 8.86
CA GLU A 3 -24.80 -12.79 8.28
C GLU A 3 -24.90 -11.26 8.43
N PRO A 4 -25.36 -10.53 7.40
CA PRO A 4 -25.56 -9.09 7.50
C PRO A 4 -26.69 -8.80 8.50
N GLN A 5 -26.38 -8.07 9.58
CA GLN A 5 -27.41 -7.55 10.49
C GLN A 5 -28.18 -6.42 9.80
N ALA A 6 -29.39 -6.72 9.35
CA ALA A 6 -30.35 -5.73 8.87
C ALA A 6 -31.17 -5.22 10.06
N MET A 7 -31.15 -3.90 10.29
CA MET A 7 -31.94 -3.24 11.31
C MET A 7 -33.03 -2.40 10.63
N TYR A 8 -34.28 -2.59 11.03
CA TYR A 8 -35.38 -1.76 10.57
C TYR A 8 -35.41 -0.47 11.40
N ALA A 9 -35.45 0.68 10.73
CA ALA A 9 -35.59 1.99 11.35
C ALA A 9 -36.72 2.76 10.67
N THR A 10 -37.32 3.70 11.37
CA THR A 10 -38.41 4.55 10.86
C THR A 10 -37.96 6.01 10.84
N ASP A 11 -38.30 6.74 9.78
CA ASP A 11 -38.10 8.19 9.75
C ASP A 11 -39.11 8.93 10.65
N GLU A 12 -38.96 10.25 10.75
CA GLU A 12 -39.84 11.12 11.56
C GLU A 12 -41.31 11.11 11.08
N TYR A 13 -41.58 10.60 9.88
CA TYR A 13 -42.91 10.46 9.28
C TYR A 13 -43.42 9.00 9.32
N GLY A 14 -42.73 8.10 10.03
CA GLY A 14 -43.11 6.70 10.20
C GLY A 14 -42.81 5.80 8.99
N ARG A 15 -42.06 6.27 8.00
CA ARG A 15 -41.70 5.45 6.82
C ARG A 15 -40.57 4.49 7.18
N PRO A 16 -40.72 3.18 6.91
CA PRO A 16 -39.68 2.21 7.22
C PRO A 16 -38.54 2.29 6.20
N PHE A 17 -37.30 2.25 6.70
CA PHE A 17 -36.10 2.03 5.91
C PHE A 17 -35.19 0.99 6.59
N ILE A 18 -34.37 0.32 5.77
CA ILE A 18 -33.49 -0.76 6.24
C ILE A 18 -32.07 -0.20 6.37
N ILE A 19 -31.48 -0.36 7.55
CA ILE A 19 -30.07 -0.10 7.80
C ILE A 19 -29.34 -1.45 7.72
N LEU A 20 -28.64 -1.67 6.61
CA LEU A 20 -27.70 -2.79 6.49
C LEU A 20 -26.38 -2.41 7.17
N ARG A 21 -26.04 -3.07 8.29
CA ARG A 21 -24.70 -2.95 8.89
C ARG A 21 -23.78 -4.01 8.30
N GLU A 22 -22.98 -3.63 7.31
CA GLU A 22 -21.92 -4.50 6.76
C GLU A 22 -20.70 -4.67 7.68
N GLN A 23 -20.83 -4.33 8.97
CA GLN A 23 -19.72 -4.28 9.93
C GLN A 23 -19.02 -5.62 10.12
N ALA A 24 -19.73 -6.74 9.95
CA ALA A 24 -19.17 -8.07 10.15
C ALA A 24 -18.12 -8.49 9.09
N ARG A 25 -18.05 -7.78 7.95
CA ARG A 25 -17.08 -8.07 6.87
C ARG A 25 -15.80 -7.24 6.96
N LYS A 26 -15.76 -6.20 7.80
CA LYS A 26 -14.65 -5.26 7.90
C LYS A 26 -13.71 -5.66 9.03
N THR A 27 -12.59 -6.30 8.69
CA THR A 27 -11.47 -6.49 9.62
C THR A 27 -10.85 -5.13 9.91
N ARG A 28 -10.90 -4.70 11.18
CA ARG A 28 -10.22 -3.50 11.66
C ARG A 28 -8.95 -3.91 12.40
N SER A 29 -7.81 -3.47 11.88
CA SER A 29 -6.54 -3.52 12.59
C SER A 29 -6.31 -2.18 13.31
N HIS A 30 -5.80 -2.23 14.54
CA HIS A 30 -5.55 -1.04 15.36
C HIS A 30 -4.19 -1.11 16.05
N GLY A 31 -3.67 0.07 16.42
CA GLY A 31 -2.47 0.20 17.23
C GLY A 31 -1.20 -0.35 16.59
N VAL A 32 -0.33 -0.93 17.42
CA VAL A 32 1.02 -1.36 17.05
C VAL A 32 1.01 -2.49 16.02
N GLU A 33 0.02 -3.38 16.07
CA GLU A 33 -0.08 -4.51 15.14
C GLU A 33 -0.37 -4.06 13.70
N ALA A 34 -1.30 -3.10 13.54
CA ALA A 34 -1.57 -2.48 12.23
C ALA A 34 -0.29 -1.82 11.68
N MET A 35 0.44 -1.10 12.53
CA MET A 35 1.68 -0.44 12.14
C MET A 35 2.77 -1.43 11.71
N LYS A 36 2.94 -2.55 12.43
CA LYS A 36 3.88 -3.62 12.04
C LYS A 36 3.50 -4.21 10.68
N SER A 37 2.22 -4.45 10.43
CA SER A 37 1.72 -4.94 9.14
C SER A 37 2.02 -3.96 8.00
N HIS A 38 1.79 -2.66 8.24
CA HIS A 38 2.12 -1.59 7.29
C HIS A 38 3.62 -1.52 6.96
N ILE A 39 4.46 -1.59 7.98
CA ILE A 39 5.92 -1.60 7.82
C ILE A 39 6.38 -2.83 7.05
N LEU A 40 5.82 -4.01 7.35
CA LEU A 40 6.14 -5.24 6.64
C LEU A 40 5.80 -5.12 5.15
N ALA A 41 4.60 -4.66 4.82
CA ALA A 41 4.16 -4.48 3.44
C ALA A 41 5.10 -3.52 2.67
N ALA A 42 5.43 -2.39 3.27
CA ALA A 42 6.35 -1.41 2.68
C ALA A 42 7.76 -1.98 2.47
N ARG A 43 8.29 -2.72 3.47
CA ARG A 43 9.61 -3.38 3.37
C ARG A 43 9.64 -4.43 2.26
N THR A 44 8.56 -5.20 2.09
CA THR A 44 8.48 -6.21 1.03
C THR A 44 8.58 -5.55 -0.34
N VAL A 45 7.83 -4.48 -0.57
CA VAL A 45 7.89 -3.70 -1.82
C VAL A 45 9.28 -3.11 -2.05
N ALA A 46 9.87 -2.49 -1.03
CA ALA A 46 11.22 -1.92 -1.13
C ALA A 46 12.28 -2.98 -1.45
N ASN A 47 12.21 -4.16 -0.82
CA ASN A 47 13.14 -5.26 -1.07
C ASN A 47 13.06 -5.79 -2.50
N ILE A 48 11.87 -5.82 -3.10
CA ILE A 48 11.69 -6.23 -4.50
C ILE A 48 12.50 -5.28 -5.39
N ILE A 49 12.31 -3.98 -5.23
CA ILE A 49 12.88 -2.95 -6.12
C ILE A 49 14.37 -2.71 -5.86
N ARG A 50 14.86 -2.97 -4.65
CA ARG A 50 16.23 -2.66 -4.24
C ARG A 50 17.31 -3.22 -5.17
N THR A 51 17.11 -4.39 -5.75
CA THR A 51 18.11 -5.00 -6.66
C THR A 51 18.16 -4.36 -8.04
N SER A 52 17.21 -3.49 -8.35
CA SER A 52 17.07 -2.73 -9.60
C SER A 52 17.63 -1.29 -9.45
N LEU A 53 18.11 -0.91 -8.26
CA LEU A 53 18.66 0.41 -7.99
C LEU A 53 20.14 0.53 -8.42
N GLY A 54 20.43 1.61 -9.15
CA GLY A 54 21.79 2.05 -9.46
C GLY A 54 22.36 1.50 -10.77
N PRO A 55 23.61 1.88 -11.13
CA PRO A 55 24.24 1.53 -12.41
C PRO A 55 24.56 0.04 -12.57
N ARG A 56 24.43 -0.74 -11.50
CA ARG A 56 24.51 -2.22 -11.50
C ARG A 56 23.17 -2.87 -11.13
N GLY A 57 22.07 -2.13 -11.28
CA GLY A 57 20.72 -2.64 -11.09
C GLY A 57 20.44 -3.79 -12.06
N LEU A 58 19.70 -4.79 -11.57
CA LEU A 58 19.27 -5.93 -12.35
C LEU A 58 17.86 -5.72 -12.87
N ASP A 59 17.64 -6.07 -14.14
CA ASP A 59 16.31 -6.12 -14.74
C ASP A 59 15.43 -7.14 -14.02
N LYS A 60 14.12 -6.87 -14.02
CA LYS A 60 13.10 -7.80 -13.56
C LYS A 60 12.27 -8.29 -14.72
N ILE A 61 11.97 -9.58 -14.68
CA ILE A 61 10.98 -10.20 -15.56
C ILE A 61 9.62 -10.10 -14.84
N LEU A 62 8.67 -9.44 -15.48
CA LEU A 62 7.30 -9.26 -15.03
C LEU A 62 6.39 -10.01 -16.00
N ILE A 63 5.43 -10.74 -15.45
CA ILE A 63 4.47 -11.53 -16.23
C ILE A 63 3.08 -11.02 -15.87
N SER A 64 2.40 -10.42 -16.84
CA SER A 64 1.02 -9.96 -16.71
C SER A 64 0.06 -11.16 -16.60
N PRO A 65 -1.14 -10.99 -16.02
CA PRO A 65 -2.16 -12.05 -15.97
C PRO A 65 -2.53 -12.62 -17.35
N ASP A 66 -2.44 -11.77 -18.38
CA ASP A 66 -2.70 -12.13 -19.77
C ASP A 66 -1.53 -12.87 -20.44
N GLY A 67 -0.41 -13.08 -19.73
CA GLY A 67 0.78 -13.78 -20.21
C GLY A 67 1.81 -12.90 -20.92
N GLU A 68 1.61 -11.59 -20.96
CA GLU A 68 2.59 -10.64 -21.50
C GLU A 68 3.85 -10.60 -20.60
N ILE A 69 5.03 -10.68 -21.22
CA ILE A 69 6.31 -10.65 -20.52
C ILE A 69 6.96 -9.28 -20.73
N THR A 70 7.17 -8.55 -19.65
CA THR A 70 7.92 -7.29 -19.65
C THR A 70 9.25 -7.50 -18.93
N VAL A 71 10.35 -7.02 -19.51
CA VAL A 71 11.66 -7.00 -18.86
C VAL A 71 12.08 -5.55 -18.68
N THR A 72 12.27 -5.11 -17.45
CA THR A 72 12.60 -3.70 -17.17
C THR A 72 13.35 -3.53 -15.85
N ASN A 73 14.14 -2.47 -15.77
CA ASN A 73 14.80 -1.99 -14.56
C ASN A 73 14.09 -0.78 -13.93
N ASP A 74 13.09 -0.20 -14.62
CA ASP A 74 12.41 0.99 -14.14
C ASP A 74 11.47 0.66 -12.96
N GLY A 75 11.69 1.35 -11.84
CA GLY A 75 10.95 1.14 -10.60
C GLY A 75 9.46 1.46 -10.73
N ALA A 76 9.09 2.50 -11.49
CA ALA A 76 7.70 2.88 -11.68
C ALA A 76 6.93 1.82 -12.50
N THR A 77 7.54 1.34 -13.58
CA THR A 77 7.00 0.25 -14.40
C THR A 77 6.88 -1.05 -13.59
N ILE A 78 7.93 -1.44 -12.84
CA ILE A 78 7.91 -2.62 -11.96
C ILE A 78 6.75 -2.53 -10.95
N LEU A 79 6.58 -1.38 -10.31
CA LEU A 79 5.55 -1.15 -9.32
C LEU A 79 4.13 -1.15 -9.91
N SER A 80 3.96 -0.58 -11.10
CA SER A 80 2.66 -0.48 -11.76
C SER A 80 2.11 -1.84 -12.21
N GLN A 81 2.99 -2.76 -12.62
CA GLN A 81 2.62 -4.11 -13.04
C GLN A 81 2.45 -5.08 -11.86
N MET A 82 2.95 -4.72 -10.68
CA MET A 82 2.84 -5.56 -9.49
C MET A 82 1.42 -5.50 -8.91
N GLN A 83 0.76 -6.66 -8.79
CA GLN A 83 -0.51 -6.75 -8.07
C GLN A 83 -0.29 -6.70 -6.56
N VAL A 84 -0.69 -5.60 -5.94
CA VAL A 84 -0.59 -5.38 -4.50
C VAL A 84 -1.95 -5.16 -3.86
N ASP A 85 -2.29 -6.01 -2.90
CA ASP A 85 -3.55 -5.89 -2.14
C ASP A 85 -3.46 -4.90 -0.99
N HIS A 86 -2.28 -4.82 -0.35
CA HIS A 86 -2.09 -4.03 0.86
C HIS A 86 -2.09 -2.52 0.54
N GLN A 87 -2.90 -1.73 1.26
CA GLN A 87 -3.12 -0.31 0.95
C GLN A 87 -1.82 0.53 1.00
N ILE A 88 -0.93 0.26 1.96
CA ILE A 88 0.38 0.93 2.04
C ILE A 88 1.24 0.65 0.81
N ALA A 89 1.17 -0.56 0.25
CA ALA A 89 1.90 -0.87 -0.96
C ALA A 89 1.35 -0.10 -2.17
N LYS A 90 0.02 0.06 -2.26
CA LYS A 90 -0.61 0.92 -3.29
C LYS A 90 -0.18 2.39 -3.17
N LEU A 91 -0.07 2.91 -1.95
CA LEU A 91 0.45 4.27 -1.74
C LEU A 91 1.90 4.41 -2.23
N LEU A 92 2.74 3.39 -2.03
CA LEU A 92 4.12 3.40 -2.54
C LEU A 92 4.16 3.35 -4.08
N VAL A 93 3.27 2.59 -4.71
CA VAL A 93 3.13 2.58 -6.18
C VAL A 93 2.74 3.96 -6.70
N GLN A 94 1.75 4.59 -6.07
CA GLN A 94 1.31 5.94 -6.44
C GLN A 94 2.41 6.98 -6.24
N LEU A 95 3.15 6.91 -5.13
CA LEU A 95 4.28 7.78 -4.87
C LEU A 95 5.36 7.66 -5.95
N SER A 96 5.73 6.43 -6.32
CA SER A 96 6.72 6.19 -7.38
C SER A 96 6.25 6.72 -8.72
N LYS A 97 4.97 6.53 -9.06
CA LYS A 97 4.39 7.05 -10.29
C LYS A 97 4.37 8.59 -10.31
N SER A 98 4.00 9.24 -9.21
CA SER A 98 4.04 10.71 -9.14
C SER A 98 5.47 11.24 -9.29
N GLN A 99 6.47 10.53 -8.75
CA GLN A 99 7.88 10.89 -8.94
C GLN A 99 8.31 10.77 -10.41
N ASP A 100 7.84 9.72 -11.09
CA ASP A 100 8.08 9.50 -12.52
C ASP A 100 7.44 10.61 -13.37
N ASP A 101 6.19 10.96 -13.07
CA ASP A 101 5.43 11.99 -13.80
C ASP A 101 6.06 13.39 -13.66
N GLU A 102 6.65 13.71 -12.50
CA GLU A 102 7.23 15.03 -12.21
C GLU A 102 8.69 15.19 -12.68
N ILE A 103 9.53 14.18 -12.47
CA ILE A 103 10.99 14.28 -12.68
C ILE A 103 11.51 13.22 -13.66
N GLY A 104 10.84 12.07 -13.78
CA GLY A 104 11.25 10.96 -14.66
C GLY A 104 12.49 10.19 -14.18
N ASP A 105 12.97 10.44 -12.96
CA ASP A 105 14.07 9.70 -12.32
C ASP A 105 13.87 9.67 -10.79
N GLY A 106 14.58 8.75 -10.12
CA GLY A 106 14.51 8.55 -8.68
C GLY A 106 13.32 7.72 -8.22
N THR A 107 12.52 7.17 -9.15
CA THR A 107 11.34 6.32 -8.88
C THR A 107 11.69 5.13 -7.97
N THR A 108 12.82 4.49 -8.26
CA THR A 108 13.41 3.36 -7.53
C THR A 108 14.01 3.79 -6.19
N GLY A 109 14.58 4.99 -6.11
CA GLY A 109 15.22 5.53 -4.90
C GLY A 109 14.20 5.91 -3.83
N VAL A 110 13.13 6.59 -4.21
CA VAL A 110 12.05 7.03 -3.30
C VAL A 110 11.39 5.86 -2.59
N VAL A 111 11.27 4.70 -3.24
CA VAL A 111 10.66 3.51 -2.66
C VAL A 111 11.70 2.57 -2.03
N GLY A 112 12.85 2.37 -2.68
CA GLY A 112 13.91 1.46 -2.23
C GLY A 112 14.67 1.95 -1.01
N GLU A 113 14.93 3.25 -0.92
CA GLU A 113 15.56 3.90 0.22
C GLU A 113 14.53 4.53 1.15
N PHE A 114 13.35 3.95 1.37
CA PHE A 114 12.37 4.52 2.29
C PHE A 114 12.96 4.56 3.74
N PRO A 115 13.62 5.66 4.16
CA PRO A 115 14.55 5.63 5.31
C PRO A 115 13.75 5.62 6.62
N PHE A 116 12.51 6.08 6.51
CA PHE A 116 11.59 6.33 7.59
C PHE A 116 11.04 5.04 8.22
N LEU A 117 11.02 3.91 7.50
CA LEU A 117 10.57 2.62 8.05
C LEU A 117 11.42 2.15 9.22
N ARG A 118 12.71 2.53 9.26
CA ARG A 118 13.60 2.18 10.37
C ARG A 118 13.37 3.04 11.60
N LEU A 119 12.96 4.30 11.41
CA LEU A 119 12.62 5.23 12.50
C LEU A 119 11.29 4.85 13.16
N LEU A 120 10.31 4.38 12.39
CA LEU A 120 8.99 3.97 12.89
C LEU A 120 8.98 2.75 13.82
N LEU A 121 10.07 1.98 13.86
CA LEU A 121 10.26 0.87 14.82
C LEU A 121 11.01 1.30 16.09
N GLY A 122 11.43 2.56 16.18
CA GLY A 122 12.09 3.13 17.36
C GLY A 122 11.14 3.27 18.55
N SER A 123 11.72 3.57 19.73
CA SER A 123 10.99 3.76 20.99
C SER A 123 10.08 4.98 21.02
N ASP A 124 10.27 5.92 20.08
CA ASP A 124 9.47 7.13 20.00
C ASP A 124 8.14 6.81 19.30
N GLY A 125 7.02 7.12 19.95
CA GLY A 125 5.69 6.83 19.42
C GLY A 125 5.48 7.50 18.03
N PRO A 126 4.63 6.93 17.16
CA PRO A 126 4.51 7.34 15.75
C PRO A 126 4.14 8.83 15.56
N LEU A 127 3.40 9.42 16.50
CA LEU A 127 3.04 10.84 16.50
C LEU A 127 4.22 11.76 16.81
N ALA A 128 5.26 11.28 17.49
CA ALA A 128 6.47 12.05 17.76
C ALA A 128 7.39 12.11 16.53
N ILE A 129 7.33 11.09 15.68
CA ILE A 129 8.17 10.97 14.48
C ILE A 129 7.60 11.81 13.32
N VAL A 130 6.27 11.90 13.20
CA VAL A 130 5.60 12.77 12.22
C VAL A 130 5.45 14.18 12.82
N ARG A 131 6.56 14.92 12.91
CA ARG A 131 6.52 16.38 13.12
C ARG A 131 6.78 17.07 11.78
N THR A 132 5.89 18.00 11.43
CA THR A 132 5.99 18.91 10.28
C THR A 132 7.07 19.95 10.46
#